data_AF-A0A090S666-F1
#
_entry.id   AF-A0A090S666-F1
#
_cell.length_a   1.000
_cell.length_b   1.000
_cell.length_c   1.000
_cell.angle_alpha   90.00
_cell.angle_beta   90.00
_cell.angle_gamma   90.00
#
_symmetry.space_group_name_H-M   'P 1'
#
loop_
_entity.id
_entity.type
_entity.pdbx_description
1 polymer ?
#
loop_
_entity_poly.entity_id
_entity_poly.type
_entity_poly.pdbx_seq_one_letter_code
_entity_poly.pdbx_strand_id
1 'polypeptide(L)'
;MLQTTSLDVPKTLTGIQKTAKGVAFGCLQKLEIGTLTIIESFSTSGDSCRKVEERFGAPRSNEPAAVIEVKHPDFYRRLLQGGSIAAGEAYMDDWWDSPDLSA
;
A
#
# COMPACT_ATOMS: atom_id res chain seq x y z
N MET A 1 15.14 -6.54 -37.82
CA MET A 1 15.35 -6.41 -36.36
C MET A 1 14.38 -5.36 -35.85
N LEU A 2 13.21 -5.76 -35.35
CA LEU A 2 12.24 -4.82 -34.79
C LEU A 2 12.68 -4.51 -33.36
N GLN A 3 13.20 -3.29 -33.13
CA GLN A 3 13.49 -2.82 -31.78
C GLN A 3 12.17 -2.49 -31.10
N THR A 4 11.75 -3.37 -30.18
CA THR A 4 10.61 -3.13 -29.30
C THR A 4 11.09 -2.23 -28.16
N THR A 5 10.82 -0.94 -28.28
CA THR A 5 11.00 0.01 -27.18
C THR A 5 9.83 -0.18 -26.23
N SER A 6 10.06 -0.86 -25.11
CA SER A 6 9.04 -1.00 -24.06
C SER A 6 8.81 0.39 -23.45
N LEU A 7 7.63 0.97 -23.71
CA LEU A 7 7.18 2.20 -23.06
C LEU A 7 6.90 1.87 -21.60
N ASP A 8 7.78 2.31 -20.71
CA ASP A 8 7.57 2.24 -19.27
C ASP A 8 6.46 3.24 -18.90
N VAL A 9 5.27 2.70 -18.57
CA VAL A 9 4.09 3.50 -18.26
C VAL A 9 4.27 4.08 -16.86
N PRO A 10 4.18 5.42 -16.68
CA PRO A 10 4.34 6.02 -15.36
C PRO A 10 3.21 5.57 -14.43
N LYS A 11 3.55 4.81 -13.39
CA LYS A 11 2.63 4.40 -12.31
C LYS A 11 2.30 5.60 -11.41
N THR A 12 1.55 6.55 -11.95
CA THR A 12 0.89 7.58 -11.16
C THR A 12 -0.45 7.06 -10.65
N LEU A 13 -0.82 7.41 -9.42
CA LEU A 13 -2.12 7.02 -8.86
C LEU A 13 -3.25 7.61 -9.72
N THR A 14 -4.07 6.75 -10.33
CA THR A 14 -5.27 7.19 -11.06
C THR A 14 -6.27 7.84 -10.09
N GLY A 15 -7.18 8.67 -10.61
CA GLY A 15 -8.17 9.35 -9.76
C GLY A 15 -8.99 8.39 -8.89
N ILE A 16 -9.31 7.20 -9.41
CA ILE A 16 -10.01 6.13 -8.69
C ILE A 16 -9.13 5.53 -7.58
N GLN A 17 -7.83 5.32 -7.85
CA GLN A 17 -6.88 4.84 -6.84
C GLN A 17 -6.71 5.84 -5.71
N LYS A 18 -6.70 7.15 -6.01
CA LYS A 18 -6.62 8.21 -4.99
C LYS A 18 -7.85 8.24 -4.08
N THR A 19 -9.05 8.09 -4.65
CA THR A 19 -10.28 8.01 -3.84
C THR A 19 -10.30 6.73 -3.00
N ALA A 20 -9.91 5.59 -3.56
CA ALA A 20 -9.83 4.32 -2.84
C ALA A 20 -8.86 4.41 -1.64
N LYS A 21 -7.68 4.99 -1.86
CA LYS A 21 -6.71 5.28 -0.80
C LYS A 21 -7.34 6.15 0.30
N GLY A 22 -8.03 7.23 -0.07
CA GLY A 22 -8.67 8.13 0.88
C GLY A 22 -9.70 7.43 1.78
N VAL A 23 -10.52 6.55 1.21
CA VAL A 23 -11.49 5.75 1.97
C VAL A 23 -10.78 4.78 2.92
N ALA A 24 -9.79 4.04 2.42
CA ALA A 24 -9.01 3.11 3.26
C ALA A 24 -8.35 3.84 4.43
N PHE A 25 -7.73 4.99 4.17
CA PHE A 25 -7.07 5.80 5.20
C PHE A 25 -8.07 6.39 6.20
N GLY A 26 -9.24 6.82 5.74
CA GLY A 26 -10.31 7.29 6.62
C GLY A 26 -10.83 6.19 7.56
N CYS A 27 -10.82 4.93 7.12
CA CYS A 27 -11.11 3.78 7.99
C CYS A 27 -9.96 3.53 8.97
N LEU A 28 -8.71 3.56 8.52
CA LEU A 28 -7.53 3.34 9.37
C LEU A 28 -7.32 4.43 10.42
N GLN A 29 -7.75 5.66 10.18
CA GLN A 29 -7.74 6.72 11.19
C GLN A 29 -8.64 6.42 12.39
N LYS A 30 -9.59 5.49 12.25
CA LYS A 30 -10.47 5.04 13.33
C LYS A 30 -9.90 3.85 14.11
N LEU A 31 -8.63 3.48 13.90
CA LEU A 31 -7.95 2.47 14.70
C LEU A 31 -7.89 2.91 16.17
N GLU A 32 -8.63 2.21 17.03
CA GLU A 32 -8.66 2.46 18.47
C GLU A 32 -7.59 1.66 19.23
N ILE A 33 -7.14 0.55 18.64
CA ILE A 33 -6.20 -0.42 19.25
C ILE A 33 -5.03 -0.62 18.31
N GLY A 34 -3.81 -0.47 18.84
CA GLY A 34 -2.59 -0.73 18.11
C GLY A 34 -2.18 0.40 17.17
N THR A 35 -1.10 0.12 16.44
CA THR A 35 -0.54 1.03 15.45
C THR A 35 -0.29 0.31 14.14
N LEU A 36 -0.61 1.00 13.04
CA LEU A 36 -0.31 0.54 11.70
C LEU A 36 0.50 1.62 10.99
N THR A 37 1.67 1.26 10.48
CA THR A 37 2.46 2.12 9.61
C THR A 37 2.37 1.59 8.19
N ILE A 38 1.99 2.45 7.25
CA ILE A 38 1.94 2.14 5.82
C ILE A 38 3.05 2.91 5.13
N ILE A 39 3.92 2.19 4.45
CA ILE A 39 5.01 2.71 3.63
C ILE A 39 4.62 2.48 2.17
N GLU A 40 4.35 3.53 1.42
CA GLU A 40 4.08 3.42 -0.01
C GLU A 40 5.37 3.61 -0.79
N SER A 41 5.80 2.61 -1.56
CA SER A 41 6.97 2.68 -2.43
C SER A 41 6.58 2.47 -3.89
N PHE A 42 6.11 3.54 -4.53
CA PHE A 42 5.74 3.50 -5.94
C PHE A 42 6.94 3.86 -6.82
N SER A 43 7.29 2.98 -7.76
CA SER A 43 8.24 3.29 -8.82
C SER A 43 7.60 4.25 -9.82
N THR A 44 7.99 5.53 -9.79
CA THR A 44 7.67 6.45 -10.90
C THR A 44 8.75 6.28 -11.97
N SER A 45 8.38 6.26 -13.26
CA SER A 45 9.36 6.11 -14.35
C SER A 45 10.37 7.26 -14.30
N GLY A 46 11.61 6.89 -14.01
CA GLY A 46 12.72 7.78 -13.67
C GLY A 46 13.15 7.53 -12.22
N ASP A 47 14.30 6.84 -12.05
CA ASP A 47 15.09 6.38 -10.88
C ASP A 47 14.80 6.85 -9.43
N SER A 48 13.92 7.82 -9.19
CA SER A 48 13.44 8.21 -7.87
C SER A 48 12.26 7.34 -7.43
N CYS A 49 12.54 6.37 -6.58
CA CYS A 49 11.51 5.70 -5.77
C CYS A 49 10.95 6.71 -4.77
N ARG A 50 9.67 7.09 -4.92
CA ARG A 50 8.99 7.94 -3.94
C ARG A 50 8.46 7.05 -2.83
N LYS A 51 9.08 7.14 -1.65
CA LYS A 51 8.57 6.53 -0.42
C LYS A 51 7.73 7.53 0.36
N VAL A 52 6.52 7.15 0.73
CA VAL A 52 5.63 7.94 1.59
C VAL A 52 5.23 7.09 2.78
N GLU A 53 5.49 7.58 3.98
CA GLU A 53 5.18 6.88 5.23
C GLU A 53 4.01 7.55 5.92
N GLU A 54 3.00 6.77 6.29
CA GLU A 54 1.79 7.23 6.93
C GLU A 54 1.49 6.31 8.13
N ARG A 55 1.27 6.91 9.29
CA ARG A 55 1.07 6.18 10.53
C ARG A 55 -0.34 6.38 11.08
N PHE A 56 -0.95 5.30 11.50
CA PHE A 56 -2.31 5.22 12.04
C PHE A 56 -2.30 4.64 13.46
N GLY A 57 -3.22 5.12 14.29
CA GLY A 57 -3.34 4.70 15.70
C GLY A 57 -2.35 5.40 16.64
N ALA A 58 -2.40 5.04 17.92
CA ALA A 58 -1.53 5.60 18.96
C ALA A 58 -0.67 4.50 19.59
N PRO A 59 0.67 4.65 19.67
CA PRO A 59 1.52 3.65 20.29
C PRO A 59 1.22 3.56 21.79
N ARG A 60 0.73 2.41 22.23
CA ARG A 60 0.54 2.09 23.64
C ARG A 60 1.32 0.83 23.98
N SER A 61 1.76 0.77 25.24
CA SER A 61 2.42 -0.42 25.76
C SER A 61 1.45 -1.61 25.71
N ASN A 62 1.91 -2.74 25.18
CA ASN A 62 1.15 -4.00 25.06
C ASN A 62 0.02 -3.99 24.00
N GLU A 63 0.08 -3.13 22.99
CA GLU A 63 -0.82 -3.15 21.83
C GLU A 63 -0.09 -3.58 20.54
N PRO A 64 -0.79 -4.19 19.56
CA PRO A 64 -0.18 -4.63 18.30
C PRO A 64 0.42 -3.47 17.51
N ALA A 65 1.61 -3.66 16.98
CA ALA A 65 2.24 -2.72 16.06
C ALA A 65 2.58 -3.46 14.75
N ALA A 66 2.06 -2.96 13.63
CA ALA A 66 2.29 -3.54 12.32
C ALA A 66 2.84 -2.49 11.36
N VAL A 67 3.68 -2.93 10.44
CA VAL A 67 4.20 -2.10 9.34
C VAL A 67 3.92 -2.83 8.04
N ILE A 68 3.41 -2.14 7.04
CA ILE A 68 3.24 -2.71 5.69
C ILE A 68 3.89 -1.80 4.65
N GLU A 69 4.55 -2.37 3.66
CA GLU A 69 5.07 -1.67 2.49
C GLU A 69 4.18 -1.96 1.27
N VAL A 70 3.43 -0.97 0.81
CA VAL A 70 2.60 -1.04 -0.40
C VAL A 70 3.44 -0.66 -1.62
N LYS A 71 3.68 -1.64 -2.49
CA LYS A 71 4.50 -1.52 -3.70
C LYS A 71 3.65 -1.24 -4.94
N HIS A 72 2.33 -1.53 -4.89
CA HIS A 72 1.43 -1.40 -6.03
C HIS A 72 0.24 -0.44 -5.77
N PRO A 73 0.01 0.58 -6.62
CA PRO A 73 -1.03 1.59 -6.42
C PRO A 73 -2.47 1.05 -6.49
N ASP A 74 -2.71 -0.05 -7.21
CA ASP A 74 -4.04 -0.69 -7.26
C ASP A 74 -4.41 -1.47 -5.99
N PHE A 75 -3.49 -1.61 -5.02
CA PHE A 75 -3.75 -2.28 -3.76
C PHE A 75 -5.02 -1.77 -3.08
N TYR A 76 -5.14 -0.45 -2.88
CA TYR A 76 -6.29 0.14 -2.18
C TYR A 76 -7.62 -0.11 -2.88
N ARG A 77 -7.63 -0.06 -4.22
CA ARG A 77 -8.84 -0.35 -4.99
C ARG A 77 -9.26 -1.80 -4.81
N ARG A 78 -8.31 -2.73 -4.90
CA ARG A 78 -8.58 -4.17 -4.75
C ARG A 78 -8.99 -4.51 -3.31
N LEU A 79 -8.32 -3.92 -2.32
CA LEU A 79 -8.67 -4.04 -0.90
C LEU A 79 -10.12 -3.63 -0.64
N LEU A 80 -10.58 -2.51 -1.18
CA LEU A 80 -11.97 -2.07 -1.02
C LEU A 80 -12.98 -2.96 -1.75
N GLN A 81 -12.59 -3.58 -2.87
CA GLN A 81 -13.47 -4.43 -3.67
C GLN A 81 -13.63 -5.84 -3.08
N GLY A 82 -12.56 -6.44 -2.56
CA GLY A 82 -12.56 -7.83 -2.08
C GLY A 82 -12.25 -8.00 -0.59
N GLY A 83 -12.12 -6.91 0.17
CA GLY A 83 -11.88 -6.94 1.61
C GLY A 83 -10.60 -7.70 2.00
N SER A 84 -10.70 -8.50 3.05
CA SER A 84 -9.57 -9.27 3.59
C SER A 84 -9.02 -10.33 2.63
N ILE A 85 -9.86 -10.92 1.78
CA ILE A 85 -9.42 -11.91 0.78
C ILE A 85 -8.53 -11.22 -0.25
N ALA A 86 -8.99 -10.10 -0.80
CA ALA A 86 -8.20 -9.29 -1.73
C ALA A 86 -6.89 -8.79 -1.11
N ALA A 87 -6.88 -8.50 0.20
CA ALA A 87 -5.65 -8.14 0.90
C ALA A 87 -4.64 -9.31 0.89
N GLY A 88 -5.10 -10.53 1.17
CA GLY A 88 -4.27 -11.73 1.14
C GLY A 88 -3.78 -12.09 -0.26
N GLU A 89 -4.64 -11.98 -1.28
CA GLU A 89 -4.23 -12.17 -2.67
C GLU A 89 -3.19 -11.10 -3.10
N ALA A 90 -3.38 -9.85 -2.70
CA ALA A 90 -2.42 -8.79 -2.98
C ALA A 90 -1.06 -9.02 -2.31
N TYR A 91 -1.02 -9.73 -1.17
CA TYR A 91 0.23 -10.19 -0.57
C TYR A 91 0.89 -11.26 -1.46
N MET A 92 0.13 -12.25 -1.92
CA MET A 92 0.63 -13.29 -2.83
C MET A 92 1.12 -12.73 -4.18
N ASP A 93 0.53 -11.63 -4.65
CA ASP A 93 0.89 -10.95 -5.89
C ASP A 93 2.06 -9.95 -5.74
N ASP A 94 2.73 -9.90 -4.58
CA ASP A 94 3.81 -8.93 -4.25
C ASP A 94 3.38 -7.45 -4.30
N TRP A 95 2.08 -7.16 -4.16
CA TRP A 95 1.57 -5.77 -4.19
C TRP A 95 1.82 -5.03 -2.88
N TRP A 96 1.92 -5.77 -1.77
CA TRP A 96 2.35 -5.25 -0.49
C TRP A 96 3.06 -6.35 0.30
N ASP A 97 3.89 -5.95 1.25
CA ASP A 97 4.65 -6.85 2.11
C ASP A 97 4.74 -6.26 3.53
N SER A 98 5.22 -7.03 4.51
CA SER A 98 5.54 -6.52 5.85
C SER A 98 7.01 -6.80 6.16
N PRO A 99 7.80 -5.80 6.59
CA PRO A 99 9.16 -6.04 7.05
C PRO A 99 9.23 -6.95 8.29
N ASP A 100 8.12 -7.07 9.03
CA ASP A 100 7.97 -8.02 10.14
C ASP A 100 6.56 -8.60 10.11
N LEU A 101 6.36 -9.66 9.32
CA LEU A 101 5.07 -10.35 9.20
C LEU A 101 4.84 -11.37 10.33
N SER A 102 5.81 -11.57 11.23
CA SER A 102 5.86 -12.73 12.15
C SER A 102 5.79 -12.42 13.64
N ALA A 103 5.66 -11.15 14.03
CA ALA A 103 5.69 -10.73 15.44
C ALA A 103 4.46 -11.17 16.25
#